data_AF-A0A2V8KN95-F1
#
_entry.id   AF-A0A2V8KN95-F1
#
_cell.length_a   1.000
_cell.length_b   1.000
_cell.length_c   1.000
_cell.angle_alpha   90.00
_cell.angle_beta   90.00
_cell.angle_gamma   90.00
#
_symmetry.space_group_name_H-M   'P 1'
#
loop_
_entity.id
_entity.type
_entity.pdbx_description
1 polymer ?
#
loop_
_entity_poly.entity_id
_entity_poly.type
_entity_poly.pdbx_seq_one_letter_code
_entity_poly.pdbx_strand_id
1 'polypeptide(L)'
;MNPRTKFFIMAALAAISVFGQVARAQQTEYPKPAQLPNPYRLVEGWPTLPKTMNGGKWGEVIRVHLDPKGNIWVFHRCFNVVPPGSATCVGRGPANPPILQFDPSGKLLKSFGAGLFGYPHGFTIDGNGNLWATDVNDQETVLGMSARNAAGAVLGQVVVKLSPEGKVLMTLGKQGVAGTGQRRHLRVGWSRSE
;
A
#
# COMPACT_ATOMS: atom_id res chain seq x y z
N MET A 1 -64.31 29.92 -22.00
CA MET A 1 -62.88 30.19 -22.33
C MET A 1 -62.77 30.37 -23.84
N ASN A 2 -62.39 31.57 -24.30
CA ASN A 2 -62.50 31.98 -25.71
C ASN A 2 -61.48 31.21 -26.60
N PRO A 3 -61.77 30.89 -27.88
CA PRO A 3 -60.90 30.08 -28.75
C PRO A 3 -59.49 30.65 -28.90
N ARG A 4 -59.37 31.99 -28.89
CA ARG A 4 -58.08 32.70 -28.90
C ARG A 4 -57.23 32.35 -27.68
N THR A 5 -57.82 32.29 -26.49
CA THR A 5 -57.12 31.96 -25.23
C THR A 5 -56.61 30.51 -25.22
N LYS A 6 -57.36 29.57 -25.83
CA LYS A 6 -56.92 28.17 -25.97
C LYS A 6 -55.74 28.03 -26.95
N PHE A 7 -55.74 28.81 -28.02
CA PHE A 7 -54.65 28.79 -29.02
C PHE A 7 -53.33 29.33 -28.46
N PHE A 8 -53.38 30.41 -27.67
CA PHE A 8 -52.19 30.95 -27.02
C PHE A 8 -51.60 30.01 -25.95
N ILE A 9 -52.44 29.29 -25.19
CA ILE A 9 -51.98 28.33 -24.18
C ILE A 9 -51.32 27.10 -24.85
N MET A 10 -51.91 26.58 -25.94
CA MET A 10 -51.35 25.45 -26.68
C MET A 10 -50.03 25.82 -27.39
N ALA A 11 -49.93 27.03 -27.95
CA ALA A 11 -48.68 27.51 -28.56
C ALA A 11 -47.57 27.71 -27.52
N ALA A 12 -47.89 28.19 -26.32
CA ALA A 12 -46.93 28.33 -25.22
C ALA A 12 -46.41 26.96 -24.71
N LEU A 13 -47.28 25.95 -24.64
CA LEU A 13 -46.89 24.58 -24.25
C LEU A 13 -46.02 23.89 -25.32
N ALA A 14 -46.26 24.15 -26.60
CA ALA A 14 -45.42 23.67 -27.70
C ALA A 14 -44.02 24.34 -27.70
N ALA A 15 -43.94 25.63 -27.38
CA ALA A 15 -42.66 26.34 -27.29
C ALA A 15 -41.79 25.85 -26.11
N ILE A 16 -42.41 25.50 -24.97
CA ILE A 16 -41.71 24.99 -23.79
C ILE A 16 -41.15 23.57 -24.02
N SER A 17 -41.81 22.76 -24.86
CA SER A 17 -41.36 21.39 -25.17
C SER A 17 -40.20 21.34 -26.17
N VAL A 18 -40.02 22.36 -27.02
CA VAL A 18 -38.86 22.45 -27.93
C VAL A 18 -37.59 22.93 -27.22
N PHE A 19 -37.70 23.75 -26.16
CA PHE A 19 -36.54 24.19 -25.38
C PHE A 19 -36.03 23.16 -24.34
N GLY A 20 -36.81 22.12 -24.05
CA GLY A 20 -36.45 21.10 -23.05
C GLY A 20 -35.41 20.07 -23.50
N GLN A 21 -35.01 20.04 -24.78
CA GLN A 21 -34.17 18.95 -25.32
C GLN A 21 -32.68 19.27 -25.50
N VAL A 22 -32.20 20.47 -25.20
CA VAL A 22 -30.80 20.85 -25.50
C VAL A 22 -29.85 20.77 -24.28
N ALA A 23 -30.33 20.28 -23.13
CA ALA A 23 -29.46 20.02 -21.98
C ALA A 23 -29.03 18.54 -21.91
N ARG A 24 -28.54 17.97 -23.00
CA ARG A 24 -27.62 16.83 -22.86
C ARG A 24 -26.30 17.38 -22.36
N ALA A 25 -26.14 17.36 -21.04
CA ALA A 25 -24.84 17.53 -20.41
C ALA A 25 -23.84 16.62 -21.14
N GLN A 26 -22.96 17.21 -21.94
CA GLN A 26 -21.78 16.52 -22.42
C GLN A 26 -20.95 16.26 -21.16
N GLN A 27 -21.08 15.06 -20.59
CA GLN A 27 -20.09 14.57 -19.64
C GLN A 27 -18.74 14.72 -20.33
N THR A 28 -17.89 15.54 -19.73
CA THR A 28 -16.53 15.71 -20.20
C THR A 28 -15.85 14.36 -20.03
N GLU A 29 -15.67 13.64 -21.14
CA GLU A 29 -14.99 12.36 -21.12
C GLU A 29 -13.50 12.64 -20.90
N TYR A 30 -13.05 12.56 -19.65
CA TYR A 30 -11.63 12.62 -19.36
C TYR A 30 -10.95 11.41 -20.02
N PRO A 31 -9.87 11.61 -20.78
CA PRO A 31 -9.14 10.49 -21.36
C PRO A 31 -8.71 9.54 -20.25
N LYS A 32 -8.92 8.24 -20.47
CA LYS A 32 -8.43 7.21 -19.55
C LYS A 32 -6.92 7.36 -19.42
N PRO A 33 -6.30 7.11 -18.26
CA PRO A 33 -4.85 7.23 -18.09
C PRO A 33 -4.02 6.49 -19.15
N ALA A 34 -4.54 5.37 -19.69
CA ALA A 34 -3.91 4.60 -20.75
C ALA A 34 -3.89 5.30 -22.14
N GLN A 35 -4.65 6.38 -22.32
CA GLN A 35 -4.75 7.16 -23.55
C GLN A 35 -3.88 8.42 -23.52
N LEU A 36 -3.27 8.73 -22.38
CA LEU A 36 -2.34 9.85 -22.24
C LEU A 36 -0.92 9.41 -22.60
N PRO A 37 -0.09 10.31 -23.18
CA PRO A 37 1.33 10.02 -23.38
C PRO A 37 2.00 9.64 -22.06
N ASN A 38 2.61 8.45 -22.03
CA ASN A 38 3.37 7.98 -20.87
C ASN A 38 4.87 8.21 -21.12
N PRO A 39 5.50 9.21 -20.47
CA PRO A 39 6.94 9.45 -20.62
C PRO A 39 7.80 8.40 -19.90
N TYR A 40 7.20 7.55 -19.06
CA TYR A 40 7.90 6.49 -18.36
C TYR A 40 8.05 5.27 -19.26
N ARG A 41 9.27 4.71 -19.26
CA ARG A 41 9.58 3.44 -19.90
C ARG A 41 9.93 2.41 -18.83
N LEU A 42 9.56 1.16 -19.08
CA LEU A 42 10.04 0.04 -18.28
C LEU A 42 11.56 -0.08 -18.44
N VAL A 43 12.27 -0.19 -17.32
CA VAL A 43 13.67 -0.62 -17.30
C VAL A 43 13.67 -2.07 -16.86
N GLU A 44 13.81 -2.99 -17.81
CA GLU A 44 13.78 -4.42 -17.52
C GLU A 44 14.92 -4.82 -16.57
N GLY A 45 14.62 -5.73 -15.64
CA GLY A 45 15.61 -6.27 -14.70
C GLY A 45 16.07 -5.31 -13.59
N TRP A 46 15.52 -4.10 -13.53
CA TRP A 46 15.83 -3.10 -12.51
C TRP A 46 14.67 -2.92 -11.51
N PRO A 47 14.93 -2.86 -10.19
CA PRO A 47 16.19 -3.18 -9.52
C PRO A 47 16.45 -4.69 -9.48
N THR A 48 17.72 -5.10 -9.41
CA THR A 48 18.12 -6.50 -9.49
C THR A 48 18.21 -7.15 -8.12
N LEU A 49 17.38 -8.15 -7.86
CA LEU A 49 17.51 -9.01 -6.69
C LEU A 49 18.62 -10.05 -6.89
N PRO A 50 19.51 -10.26 -5.90
CA PRO A 50 20.46 -11.36 -5.94
C PRO A 50 19.76 -12.71 -6.05
N LYS A 51 20.33 -13.66 -6.80
CA LYS A 51 19.79 -15.04 -6.89
C LYS A 51 19.73 -15.76 -5.55
N THR A 52 20.58 -15.35 -4.59
CA THR A 52 20.57 -15.83 -3.21
C THR A 52 19.30 -15.42 -2.43
N MET A 53 18.51 -14.48 -2.96
CA MET A 53 17.31 -13.94 -2.36
C MET A 53 16.09 -14.31 -3.22
N ASN A 54 15.36 -15.35 -2.79
CA ASN A 54 14.20 -15.89 -3.51
C ASN A 54 14.47 -16.21 -5.01
N GLY A 55 15.66 -16.71 -5.33
CA GLY A 55 16.02 -17.00 -6.73
C GLY A 55 16.06 -15.77 -7.63
N GLY A 56 16.19 -14.56 -7.06
CA GLY A 56 16.14 -13.29 -7.79
C GLY A 56 14.73 -12.83 -8.14
N LYS A 57 13.69 -13.41 -7.53
CA LYS A 57 12.28 -13.07 -7.81
C LYS A 57 11.71 -12.18 -6.71
N TRP A 58 10.98 -11.16 -7.13
CA TRP A 58 10.21 -10.31 -6.23
C TRP A 58 9.02 -11.06 -5.63
N GLY A 59 8.70 -10.74 -4.38
CA GLY A 59 7.41 -11.05 -3.76
C GLY A 59 6.47 -9.86 -3.81
N GLU A 60 5.51 -9.82 -2.89
CA GLU A 60 4.59 -8.67 -2.77
C GLU A 60 5.32 -7.44 -2.20
N VAL A 61 5.65 -6.50 -3.08
CA VAL A 61 6.18 -5.18 -2.73
C VAL A 61 5.02 -4.28 -2.32
N ILE A 62 5.08 -3.79 -1.09
CA ILE A 62 3.99 -2.98 -0.51
C ILE A 62 4.31 -1.49 -0.56
N ARG A 63 5.59 -1.11 -0.42
CA ARG A 63 6.03 0.28 -0.42
C ARG A 63 7.43 0.42 -0.98
N VAL A 64 7.64 1.54 -1.68
CA VAL A 64 8.94 2.01 -2.14
C VAL A 64 9.11 3.46 -1.70
N HIS A 65 10.30 3.83 -1.25
CA HIS A 65 10.64 5.18 -0.83
C HIS A 65 12.04 5.56 -1.35
N LEU A 66 12.28 6.85 -1.59
CA LEU A 66 13.60 7.36 -1.94
C LEU A 66 14.19 8.10 -0.74
N ASP A 67 15.48 7.88 -0.47
CA ASP A 67 16.20 8.75 0.45
C ASP A 67 16.80 9.98 -0.29
N PRO A 68 17.29 11.01 0.42
CA PRO A 68 17.85 12.21 -0.20
C PRO A 68 19.08 11.97 -1.10
N LYS A 69 19.73 10.80 -0.99
CA LYS A 69 20.86 10.41 -1.85
C LYS A 69 20.39 9.68 -3.11
N GLY A 70 19.09 9.47 -3.26
CA GLY A 70 18.48 8.74 -4.37
C GLY A 70 18.47 7.22 -4.18
N ASN A 71 18.84 6.70 -3.00
CA ASN A 71 18.74 5.26 -2.79
C ASN A 71 17.27 4.85 -2.67
N ILE A 72 16.97 3.67 -3.20
CA ILE A 72 15.63 3.10 -3.23
C ILE A 72 15.47 2.16 -2.05
N TRP A 73 14.52 2.45 -1.19
CA TRP A 73 14.12 1.61 -0.08
C TRP A 73 12.84 0.87 -0.42
N VAL A 74 12.85 -0.44 -0.26
CA VAL A 74 11.71 -1.32 -0.52
C VAL A 74 11.29 -1.99 0.78
N PHE A 75 10.00 -1.90 1.09
CA PHE A 75 9.35 -2.73 2.09
C PHE A 75 8.43 -3.71 1.37
N HIS A 76 8.56 -4.99 1.69
CA HIS A 76 7.84 -6.08 1.03
C HIS A 76 7.52 -7.19 2.03
N ARG A 77 6.62 -8.11 1.66
CA ARG A 77 6.17 -9.19 2.54
C ARG A 77 7.03 -10.45 2.37
N CYS A 78 8.33 -10.31 2.65
CA CYS A 78 9.32 -11.38 2.74
C CYS A 78 9.27 -12.40 1.58
N PHE A 79 9.23 -11.90 0.34
CA PHE A 79 9.32 -12.72 -0.87
C PHE A 79 8.24 -13.81 -0.95
N ASN A 80 6.99 -13.49 -0.58
CA ASN A 80 5.92 -14.49 -0.58
C ASN A 80 5.85 -15.31 -1.89
N VAL A 81 5.91 -16.63 -1.77
CA VAL A 81 5.89 -17.56 -2.92
C VAL A 81 4.83 -18.65 -2.80
N VAL A 82 4.38 -19.04 -1.60
CA VAL A 82 3.40 -20.13 -1.42
C VAL A 82 2.57 -19.96 -0.13
N PRO A 83 1.23 -20.16 -0.18
CA PRO A 83 0.45 -20.24 -1.41
C PRO A 83 0.51 -18.91 -2.21
N PRO A 84 0.51 -18.96 -3.55
CA PRO A 84 0.53 -17.76 -4.37
C PRO A 84 -0.60 -16.80 -3.97
N GLY A 85 -0.29 -15.51 -3.89
CA GLY A 85 -1.25 -14.47 -3.49
C GLY A 85 -1.49 -14.33 -1.98
N SER A 86 -0.84 -15.14 -1.12
CA SER A 86 -1.01 -15.06 0.34
C SER A 86 0.24 -14.57 1.06
N ALA A 87 0.40 -13.26 1.19
CA ALA A 87 1.67 -12.69 1.63
C ALA A 87 1.88 -12.67 3.14
N THR A 88 3.07 -13.08 3.60
CA THR A 88 3.44 -13.06 5.02
C THR A 88 4.94 -13.19 5.20
N CYS A 89 5.45 -12.62 6.29
CA CYS A 89 6.81 -12.80 6.78
C CYS A 89 6.97 -13.94 7.81
N VAL A 90 5.85 -14.52 8.26
CA VAL A 90 5.87 -15.68 9.17
C VAL A 90 6.50 -16.89 8.48
N GLY A 91 7.44 -17.55 9.16
CA GLY A 91 8.04 -18.80 8.69
C GLY A 91 8.96 -18.68 7.45
N ARG A 92 9.38 -17.46 7.07
CA ARG A 92 10.18 -17.25 5.84
C ARG A 92 11.70 -17.39 6.03
N GLY A 93 12.20 -17.37 7.26
CA GLY A 93 13.62 -17.54 7.55
C GLY A 93 14.49 -16.29 7.25
N PRO A 94 15.77 -16.32 7.66
CA PRO A 94 16.64 -15.13 7.65
C PRO A 94 17.04 -14.66 6.24
N ALA A 95 16.98 -15.53 5.24
CA ALA A 95 17.29 -15.20 3.84
C ALA A 95 16.21 -14.35 3.15
N ASN A 96 15.09 -14.08 3.83
CA ASN A 96 13.93 -13.36 3.28
C ASN A 96 13.63 -12.06 4.05
N PRO A 97 14.58 -11.11 4.14
CA PRO A 97 14.39 -9.85 4.85
C PRO A 97 13.33 -8.95 4.15
N PRO A 98 12.39 -8.33 4.88
CA PRO A 98 11.34 -7.48 4.32
C PRO A 98 11.79 -6.07 3.94
N ILE A 99 12.94 -5.60 4.41
CA ILE A 99 13.48 -4.27 4.11
C ILE A 99 14.72 -4.41 3.26
N LEU A 100 14.71 -3.78 2.09
CA LEU A 100 15.82 -3.78 1.14
C LEU A 100 16.19 -2.33 0.80
N GLN A 101 17.46 -2.07 0.58
CA GLN A 101 17.97 -0.80 0.05
C GLN A 101 18.77 -1.07 -1.21
N PHE A 102 18.51 -0.29 -2.26
CA PHE A 102 19.25 -0.32 -3.53
C PHE A 102 19.84 1.06 -3.82
N ASP A 103 20.97 1.10 -4.52
CA ASP A 103 21.45 2.34 -5.12
C ASP A 103 20.63 2.69 -6.39
N PRO A 104 20.80 3.90 -6.97
CA PRO A 104 20.13 4.28 -8.20
C PRO A 104 20.38 3.34 -9.40
N SER A 105 21.49 2.60 -9.41
CA SER A 105 21.79 1.61 -10.45
C SER A 105 21.00 0.31 -10.29
N GLY A 106 20.30 0.15 -9.16
CA GLY A 106 19.49 -1.02 -8.85
C GLY A 106 20.28 -2.14 -8.18
N LYS A 107 21.50 -1.86 -7.71
CA LYS A 107 22.32 -2.80 -6.96
C LYS A 107 21.87 -2.81 -5.50
N LEU A 108 21.67 -4.00 -4.94
CA LEU A 108 21.34 -4.17 -3.53
C LEU A 108 22.51 -3.70 -2.64
N LEU A 109 22.22 -2.78 -1.73
CA LEU A 109 23.16 -2.25 -0.73
C LEU A 109 22.97 -2.90 0.64
N LYS A 110 21.72 -3.02 1.09
CA LYS A 110 21.38 -3.54 2.42
C LYS A 110 20.10 -4.36 2.39
N SER A 111 20.01 -5.30 3.31
CA SER A 111 18.79 -6.08 3.52
C SER A 111 18.69 -6.54 4.98
N PHE A 112 17.57 -6.26 5.65
CA PHE A 112 17.38 -6.58 7.07
C PHE A 112 15.90 -6.66 7.48
N GLY A 113 15.67 -6.94 8.77
CA GLY A 113 14.34 -6.98 9.38
C GLY A 113 13.67 -8.36 9.37
N ALA A 114 14.40 -9.42 9.04
CA ALA A 114 13.88 -10.78 9.11
C ALA A 114 13.41 -11.11 10.55
N GLY A 115 12.23 -11.70 10.68
CA GLY A 115 11.63 -12.05 11.96
C GLY A 115 11.04 -10.88 12.77
N LEU A 116 11.15 -9.63 12.29
CA LEU A 116 10.55 -8.47 12.96
C LEU A 116 9.06 -8.30 12.67
N PHE A 117 8.58 -8.88 11.56
CA PHE A 117 7.23 -8.64 11.05
C PHE A 117 6.51 -9.96 10.73
N GLY A 118 5.20 -10.01 10.97
CA GLY A 118 4.29 -11.05 10.51
C GLY A 118 3.58 -10.63 9.23
N TYR A 119 2.97 -9.43 9.22
CA TYR A 119 2.26 -8.88 8.06
C TYR A 119 2.62 -7.39 7.84
N PRO A 120 3.78 -7.13 7.21
CA PRO A 120 4.21 -5.80 6.79
C PRO A 120 3.14 -5.00 6.03
N HIS A 121 3.05 -3.69 6.32
CA HIS A 121 2.13 -2.80 5.60
C HIS A 121 2.64 -1.36 5.36
N GLY A 122 2.75 -0.55 6.41
CA GLY A 122 3.15 0.86 6.32
C GLY A 122 4.66 1.01 6.33
N PHE A 123 5.18 1.97 5.57
CA PHE A 123 6.61 2.27 5.50
C PHE A 123 6.87 3.72 5.09
N THR A 124 7.74 4.42 5.82
CA THR A 124 8.24 5.75 5.47
C THR A 124 9.64 5.97 6.03
N ILE A 125 10.34 6.97 5.50
CA ILE A 125 11.63 7.44 6.01
C ILE A 125 11.41 8.80 6.68
N ASP A 126 11.96 9.02 7.88
CA ASP A 126 11.94 10.33 8.54
C ASP A 126 13.10 11.23 8.10
N GLY A 127 13.06 12.51 8.50
CA GLY A 127 14.08 13.50 8.12
C GLY A 127 15.50 13.18 8.59
N ASN A 128 15.66 12.27 9.55
CA ASN A 128 16.96 11.78 10.02
C ASN A 128 17.40 10.49 9.31
N GLY A 129 16.65 10.04 8.30
CA GLY A 129 16.91 8.80 7.57
C GLY A 129 16.44 7.54 8.29
N ASN A 130 15.77 7.63 9.44
CA ASN A 130 15.27 6.44 10.12
C ASN A 130 14.03 5.91 9.42
N LEU A 131 13.88 4.60 9.46
CA LEU A 131 12.78 3.90 8.81
C LEU A 131 11.67 3.70 9.82
N TRP A 132 10.45 3.99 9.42
CA TRP A 132 9.25 3.72 10.20
C TRP A 132 8.42 2.69 9.45
N ALA A 133 8.30 1.51 10.03
CA ALA A 133 7.60 0.38 9.45
C ALA A 133 6.43 -0.04 10.34
N THR A 134 5.35 -0.55 9.76
CA THR A 134 4.20 -1.02 10.52
C THR A 134 3.92 -2.49 10.25
N ASP A 135 3.54 -3.21 11.30
CA ASP A 135 3.03 -4.58 11.23
C ASP A 135 1.57 -4.60 11.65
N VAL A 136 0.69 -5.06 10.77
CA VAL A 136 -0.76 -5.01 10.98
C VAL A 136 -1.37 -6.37 11.31
N ASN A 137 -0.56 -7.42 11.50
CA ASN A 137 -1.11 -8.72 11.88
C ASN A 137 -1.88 -8.63 13.21
N ASP A 138 -3.10 -9.13 13.26
CA ASP A 138 -3.95 -9.20 14.45
C ASP A 138 -4.37 -10.63 14.78
N GLN A 139 -3.76 -11.62 14.12
CA GLN A 139 -4.09 -13.04 14.25
C GLN A 139 -2.96 -13.83 14.92
N GLU A 140 -3.33 -14.83 15.73
CA GLU A 140 -2.40 -15.81 16.31
C GLU A 140 -1.64 -16.62 15.25
N THR A 141 -2.26 -16.77 14.07
CA THR A 141 -1.68 -17.48 12.94
C THR A 141 -1.83 -16.68 11.66
N VAL A 142 -0.85 -16.81 10.76
CA VAL A 142 -0.95 -16.30 9.39
C VAL A 142 -0.81 -17.50 8.48
N LEU A 143 -1.86 -17.79 7.70
CA LEU A 143 -1.93 -18.98 6.83
C LEU A 143 -1.72 -20.30 7.59
N GLY A 144 -2.26 -20.39 8.80
CA GLY A 144 -2.11 -21.57 9.67
C GLY A 144 -0.74 -21.72 10.34
N MET A 145 0.25 -20.87 10.02
CA MET A 145 1.53 -20.85 10.70
C MET A 145 1.44 -19.95 11.94
N SER A 146 2.04 -20.37 13.06
CA SER A 146 2.11 -19.55 14.27
C SER A 146 2.81 -18.23 13.98
N ALA A 147 2.14 -17.12 14.30
CA ALA A 147 2.71 -15.78 14.18
C ALA A 147 3.57 -15.40 15.40
N ARG A 148 3.89 -16.35 16.29
CA ARG A 148 4.67 -16.09 17.51
C ARG A 148 6.16 -16.02 17.22
N ASN A 149 6.81 -15.03 17.81
CA ASN A 149 8.27 -14.94 17.81
C ASN A 149 8.88 -15.84 18.90
N ALA A 150 10.22 -15.87 18.97
CA ALA A 150 10.95 -16.68 19.96
C ALA A 150 10.65 -16.30 21.43
N ALA A 151 10.17 -15.08 21.69
CA ALA A 151 9.74 -14.65 23.02
C ALA A 151 8.27 -15.01 23.32
N GLY A 152 7.60 -15.72 22.41
CA GLY A 152 6.21 -16.13 22.54
C GLY A 152 5.19 -15.03 22.22
N ALA A 153 5.61 -13.82 21.85
CA ALA A 153 4.70 -12.75 21.46
C ALA A 153 4.23 -12.90 20.02
N VAL A 154 2.95 -12.63 19.76
CA VAL A 154 2.37 -12.61 18.40
C VAL A 154 2.92 -11.39 17.66
N LEU A 155 3.59 -11.60 16.53
CA LEU A 155 4.04 -10.52 15.64
C LEU A 155 2.84 -9.71 15.14
N GLY A 156 2.96 -8.39 15.02
CA GLY A 156 1.83 -7.53 14.62
C GLY A 156 1.48 -6.42 15.59
N GLN A 157 0.55 -5.57 15.19
CA GLN A 157 -0.01 -4.44 15.96
C GLN A 157 1.03 -3.46 16.50
N VAL A 158 2.09 -3.21 15.75
CA VAL A 158 3.17 -2.31 16.17
C VAL A 158 3.63 -1.39 15.05
N VAL A 159 4.17 -0.25 15.46
CA VAL A 159 5.00 0.61 14.62
C VAL A 159 6.44 0.50 15.12
N VAL A 160 7.36 0.17 14.22
CA VAL A 160 8.78 -0.02 14.53
C VAL A 160 9.59 1.08 13.85
N LYS A 161 10.37 1.81 14.65
CA LYS A 161 11.39 2.72 14.16
C LYS A 161 12.73 1.99 14.10
N LEU A 162 13.40 2.03 12.95
CA LEU A 162 14.71 1.42 12.71
C LEU A 162 15.72 2.48 12.27
N SER A 163 16.98 2.32 12.66
CA SER A 163 18.08 3.11 12.07
C SER A 163 18.30 2.69 10.60
N PRO A 164 19.00 3.50 9.79
CA PRO A 164 19.39 3.11 8.42
C PRO A 164 20.25 1.83 8.35
N GLU A 165 20.77 1.35 9.47
CA GLU A 165 21.57 0.12 9.63
C GLU A 165 20.72 -1.07 10.09
N GLY A 166 19.40 -0.87 10.29
CA GLY A 166 18.48 -1.92 10.68
C GLY A 166 18.39 -2.19 12.18
N LYS A 167 18.99 -1.34 13.03
CA LYS A 167 18.82 -1.43 14.48
C LYS A 167 17.43 -0.93 14.88
N VAL A 168 16.69 -1.70 15.68
CA VAL A 168 15.44 -1.22 16.28
C VAL A 168 15.76 -0.11 17.27
N LEU A 169 15.21 1.08 17.02
CA LEU A 169 15.37 2.26 17.88
C LEU A 169 14.19 2.43 18.82
N MET A 170 12.99 2.05 18.36
CA MET A 170 11.76 2.19 19.12
C MET A 170 10.68 1.27 18.57
N THR A 171 9.80 0.80 19.46
CA THR A 171 8.56 0.13 19.09
C THR A 171 7.41 0.82 19.80
N LEU A 172 6.40 1.23 19.03
CA LEU A 172 5.14 1.78 19.54
C LEU A 172 4.06 0.70 19.47
N GLY A 173 3.29 0.56 20.54
CA GLY A 173 2.31 -0.51 20.70
C GLY A 173 2.90 -1.73 21.40
N LYS A 174 2.07 -2.78 21.53
CA LYS A 174 2.47 -4.07 22.09
C LYS A 174 2.18 -5.13 21.05
N GLN A 175 3.19 -5.97 20.77
CA GLN A 175 3.08 -7.05 19.79
C GLN A 175 1.83 -7.90 20.02
N GLY A 176 1.02 -8.05 18.96
CA GLY A 176 -0.21 -8.83 18.95
C GLY A 176 -1.41 -8.19 19.65
N VAL A 177 -1.25 -6.99 20.22
CA VAL A 177 -2.33 -6.29 20.93
C VAL A 177 -2.79 -5.10 20.11
N ALA A 178 -3.96 -5.25 19.49
CA ALA A 178 -4.53 -4.18 18.69
C ALA A 178 -4.86 -2.95 19.54
N GLY A 179 -4.59 -1.77 18.99
CA GLY A 179 -5.01 -0.52 19.61
C GLY A 179 -6.54 -0.42 19.67
N THR A 180 -7.08 -0.11 20.85
CA THR A 180 -8.54 -0.06 21.12
C THR A 180 -9.17 1.33 20.99
N GLY A 181 -8.46 2.33 20.46
CA GLY A 181 -8.85 3.72 20.63
C GLY A 181 -9.91 4.24 19.66
N GLN A 182 -11.02 4.80 20.19
CA GLN A 182 -11.67 5.97 19.58
C GLN A 182 -10.81 7.25 19.74
N ARG A 183 -9.91 7.30 20.73
CA ARG A 183 -8.70 8.16 20.74
C ARG A 183 -7.59 7.47 21.56
N ARG A 184 -6.34 7.56 21.08
CA ARG A 184 -5.05 7.30 21.80
C ARG A 184 -4.44 5.89 21.87
N HIS A 185 -4.92 4.90 21.12
CA HIS A 185 -4.05 3.76 20.76
C HIS A 185 -3.92 3.75 19.24
N LEU A 186 -2.69 3.73 18.71
CA LEU A 186 -2.44 3.61 17.28
C LEU A 186 -2.98 2.25 16.83
N ARG A 187 -4.17 2.24 16.19
CA ARG A 187 -4.63 1.08 15.44
C ARG A 187 -3.75 0.97 14.20
N VAL A 188 -2.99 -0.11 14.11
CA VAL A 188 -2.14 -0.42 12.96
C VAL A 188 -2.95 -1.39 12.09
N GLY A 189 -3.84 -0.86 11.25
CA GLY A 189 -4.71 -1.66 10.39
C GLY A 189 -5.87 -0.88 9.76
N TRP A 190 -6.52 -1.46 8.76
CA TRP A 190 -7.75 -0.91 8.17
C TRP A 190 -8.91 -1.03 9.15
N SER A 191 -9.72 0.02 9.26
CA SER A 191 -11.08 -0.12 9.81
C SER A 191 -11.88 -0.98 8.82
N ARG A 192 -12.34 -2.17 9.24
CA ARG A 192 -13.47 -2.78 8.52
C ARG A 192 -14.66 -1.84 8.76
N SER A 193 -15.26 -1.34 7.69
CA SER A 193 -16.67 -0.96 7.75
C SER A 193 -17.45 -2.24 8.02
N GLU A 194 -18.14 -2.28 9.15
CA GLU A 194 -19.24 -3.23 9.37
C GLU A 194 -20.32 -3.04 8.31
#